data_AF-A0A257VKT2-F1
#
_entry.id   AF-A0A257VKT2-F1
#
_cell.length_a   1.000
_cell.length_b   1.000
_cell.length_c   1.000
_cell.angle_alpha   90.00
_cell.angle_beta   90.00
_cell.angle_gamma   90.00
#
_symmetry.space_group_name_H-M   'P 1'
#
loop_
_entity.id
_entity.type
_entity.pdbx_description
1 polymer ?
#
loop_
_entity_poly.entity_id
_entity_poly.type
_entity_poly.pdbx_seq_one_letter_code
_entity_poly.pdbx_strand_id
1 'polypeptide(L)'
;MDALAFLVAILALAIAWATRSRAISLEKHTASLEQRLREQTSRLYAIENFLTPPQPAAPPPIPDPLPQPAQLPPSPPIAQPIPPEPAATASHTPDLESVIGSNWLSKLGVFILLIGLALFLGFSLTTMGPAGRIAVGLATGLALLGAGIAAERKADYKVLGGALIGGGWAALYFTAYAAHALPAARVIDSPFLGFTLLLTVAAGMVAHSLRYDSQTISGLAFAAAFLSIAISPQNQFARLSSVPLLLTLLAVAWRKNWQPLAGAGAAYAYFAYALNLATGDGDTYITRFGEPILWTYWILLEAFDLFNLRRAVSYFPVFLFNAIGFLLASVATWPPRDFGPPDLLLLSIAGAYFLSSLLRYERRPDGEYADRSLLGGFRAAITLSAIFAVGAIVLRFP
;
A
#
# COMPACT_ATOMS: atom_id res chain seq x y z
N MET A 1 -17.79 -21.99 12.49
CA MET A 1 -16.38 -21.58 12.40
C MET A 1 -16.27 -20.18 12.93
N ASP A 2 -15.46 -19.97 13.96
CA ASP A 2 -15.29 -18.66 14.58
C ASP A 2 -14.55 -17.71 13.62
N ALA A 3 -14.94 -16.44 13.58
CA ALA A 3 -14.39 -15.44 12.66
C ALA A 3 -12.85 -15.33 12.73
N LEU A 4 -12.28 -15.63 13.91
CA LEU A 4 -10.84 -15.73 14.13
C LEU A 4 -10.19 -16.87 13.31
N ALA A 5 -10.80 -18.06 13.31
CA ALA A 5 -10.31 -19.20 12.53
C ALA A 5 -10.35 -18.92 11.02
N PHE A 6 -11.35 -18.16 10.57
CA PHE A 6 -11.45 -17.74 9.17
C PHE A 6 -10.39 -16.70 8.78
N LEU A 7 -10.11 -15.72 9.65
CA LEU A 7 -9.02 -14.75 9.47
C LEU A 7 -7.65 -15.43 9.42
N VAL A 8 -7.40 -16.39 10.31
CA VAL A 8 -6.16 -17.21 10.31
C VAL A 8 -6.04 -18.00 9.01
N ALA A 9 -7.14 -18.58 8.52
CA ALA A 9 -7.15 -19.31 7.25
C ALA A 9 -6.84 -18.40 6.04
N ILE A 10 -7.37 -17.18 6.01
CA ILE A 10 -7.08 -16.20 4.94
C ILE A 10 -5.64 -15.73 5.00
N LEU A 11 -5.12 -15.44 6.19
CA LEU A 11 -3.72 -15.07 6.39
C LEU A 11 -2.80 -16.21 5.93
N ALA A 12 -3.13 -17.45 6.27
CA ALA A 12 -2.39 -18.63 5.81
C ALA A 12 -2.43 -18.78 4.28
N LEU A 13 -3.57 -18.57 3.64
CA LEU A 13 -3.72 -18.60 2.18
C LEU A 13 -2.93 -17.48 1.50
N ALA A 14 -2.92 -16.27 2.07
CA ALA A 14 -2.14 -15.15 1.57
C ALA A 14 -0.62 -15.43 1.67
N ILE A 15 -0.17 -16.01 2.78
CA ILE A 15 1.21 -16.44 2.98
C ILE A 15 1.57 -17.54 1.97
N ALA A 16 0.73 -18.57 1.81
CA ALA A 16 0.94 -19.66 0.86
C ALA A 16 1.01 -19.16 -0.60
N TRP A 17 0.16 -18.20 -0.97
CA TRP A 17 0.21 -17.56 -2.27
C TRP A 17 1.51 -16.75 -2.47
N ALA A 18 1.95 -16.03 -1.44
CA ALA A 18 3.20 -15.27 -1.45
C ALA A 18 4.45 -16.19 -1.54
N THR A 19 4.45 -17.34 -0.86
CA THR A 19 5.57 -18.30 -0.96
C THR A 19 5.59 -18.98 -2.32
N ARG A 20 4.42 -19.34 -2.88
CA ARG A 20 4.33 -19.93 -4.22
C ARG A 20 4.78 -18.98 -5.31
N SER A 21 4.40 -17.70 -5.23
CA SER A 21 4.86 -16.69 -6.19
C SER A 21 6.39 -16.46 -6.13
N ARG A 22 7.00 -16.59 -4.94
CA ARG A 22 8.46 -16.57 -4.77
C ARG A 22 9.14 -17.79 -5.39
N ALA A 23 8.59 -18.99 -5.23
CA ALA A 23 9.13 -20.20 -5.84
C ALA A 23 9.20 -20.06 -7.37
N ILE A 24 8.11 -19.60 -8.00
CA ILE A 24 8.06 -19.35 -9.45
C ILE A 24 9.09 -18.29 -9.88
N SER A 25 9.32 -17.25 -9.06
CA SER A 25 10.32 -16.23 -9.37
C SER A 25 11.75 -16.77 -9.29
N LEU A 26 12.04 -17.68 -8.34
CA LEU A 26 13.35 -18.30 -8.19
C LEU A 26 13.63 -19.30 -9.32
N GLU A 27 12.63 -20.06 -9.76
CA GLU A 27 12.71 -20.93 -10.93
C GLU A 27 13.06 -20.14 -12.20
N LYS A 28 12.44 -18.96 -12.40
CA LYS A 28 12.79 -18.09 -13.54
C LYS A 28 14.22 -17.57 -13.46
N HIS A 29 14.68 -17.20 -12.26
CA HIS A 29 16.02 -16.65 -12.06
C HIS A 29 17.09 -17.72 -12.31
N THR A 30 16.89 -18.93 -11.79
CA THR A 30 17.77 -20.10 -12.03
C THR A 30 17.82 -20.47 -13.51
N ALA A 31 16.66 -20.54 -14.19
CA ALA A 31 16.62 -20.77 -15.63
C ALA A 31 17.39 -19.71 -16.43
N SER A 32 17.34 -18.44 -16.01
CA SER A 32 18.10 -17.36 -16.66
C SER A 32 19.62 -17.48 -16.44
N LEU A 33 20.05 -17.93 -15.25
CA LEU A 33 21.46 -18.14 -14.94
C LEU A 33 22.03 -19.31 -15.74
N GLU A 34 21.28 -20.41 -15.83
CA GLU A 34 21.67 -21.55 -16.67
C GLU A 34 21.80 -21.13 -18.14
N GLN A 35 20.89 -20.29 -18.65
CA GLN A 35 20.99 -19.79 -20.02
C GLN A 35 22.26 -18.96 -20.22
N ARG A 36 22.59 -18.06 -19.28
CA ARG A 36 23.82 -17.26 -19.35
C ARG A 36 25.08 -18.13 -19.30
N LEU A 37 25.10 -19.17 -18.46
CA LEU A 37 26.20 -20.14 -18.41
C LEU A 37 26.35 -20.91 -19.72
N ARG A 38 25.23 -21.37 -20.31
CA ARG A 38 25.24 -22.04 -21.62
C ARG A 38 25.80 -21.13 -22.71
N GLU A 39 25.42 -19.85 -22.71
CA GLU A 39 25.91 -18.87 -23.67
C GLU A 39 27.40 -18.55 -23.50
N GLN A 40 27.89 -18.45 -22.26
CA GLN A 40 29.32 -18.28 -22.02
C GLN A 40 30.12 -19.51 -22.42
N THR A 41 29.59 -20.70 -22.13
CA THR A 41 30.22 -21.97 -22.50
C THR A 41 30.31 -22.12 -24.03
N SER A 42 29.25 -21.75 -24.77
CA SER A 42 29.28 -21.77 -26.23
C SER A 42 30.25 -20.76 -26.83
N ARG A 43 30.38 -19.56 -26.22
CA ARG A 43 31.40 -18.58 -26.62
C ARG A 43 32.82 -19.09 -26.39
N LEU A 44 33.06 -19.78 -25.28
CA LEU A 44 34.36 -20.41 -25.01
C LEU A 44 34.70 -21.47 -26.07
N TYR A 45 33.77 -22.37 -26.38
CA TYR A 45 33.97 -23.35 -27.45
C TYR A 45 34.17 -22.71 -28.84
N ALA A 46 33.49 -21.60 -29.13
CA ALA A 46 33.68 -20.88 -30.39
C ALA A 46 35.08 -20.24 -30.49
N ILE A 47 35.59 -19.68 -29.39
CA ILE A 47 36.95 -19.15 -29.31
C ILE A 47 37.97 -20.29 -29.43
N GLU A 48 37.76 -21.41 -28.74
CA GLU A 48 38.64 -22.58 -28.82
C GLU A 48 38.71 -23.12 -30.25
N ASN A 49 37.58 -23.26 -30.94
CA ASN A 49 37.51 -23.65 -32.35
C ASN A 49 38.16 -22.63 -33.31
N PHE A 50 38.17 -21.34 -32.94
CA PHE A 50 38.83 -20.30 -33.72
C PHE A 50 40.36 -20.32 -33.53
N LEU A 51 40.84 -20.78 -32.38
CA LEU A 51 42.26 -20.94 -32.07
C LEU A 51 42.83 -22.24 -32.64
N THR A 52 41.99 -23.20 -33.02
CA THR A 52 42.41 -24.38 -33.78
C THR A 52 42.85 -23.95 -35.20
N PRO A 53 44.09 -24.22 -35.62
CA PRO A 53 44.57 -23.78 -36.93
C PRO A 53 43.70 -24.36 -38.06
N PRO A 54 43.24 -23.54 -39.03
CA PRO A 54 42.53 -24.07 -40.18
C PRO A 54 43.49 -24.95 -41.00
N GLN A 55 42.98 -26.11 -41.44
CA GLN A 55 43.67 -26.95 -42.41
C GLN A 55 44.02 -26.11 -43.66
N PRO A 56 45.24 -26.21 -44.23
CA PRO A 56 45.68 -25.30 -45.29
C PRO A 56 44.71 -25.29 -46.47
N ALA A 57 43.97 -24.20 -46.64
CA ALA A 57 43.21 -23.91 -47.84
C ALA A 57 44.17 -23.48 -48.96
N ALA A 58 43.91 -23.96 -50.18
CA ALA A 58 44.66 -23.58 -51.38
C ALA A 58 44.70 -22.05 -51.57
N PRO A 59 45.74 -21.50 -52.23
CA PRO A 59 45.98 -20.06 -52.27
C PRO A 59 44.83 -19.31 -52.97
N PRO A 60 44.34 -18.19 -52.41
CA PRO A 60 43.42 -17.32 -53.11
C PRO A 60 44.14 -16.54 -54.23
N PRO A 61 43.43 -16.12 -55.30
CA PRO A 61 43.99 -15.25 -56.33
C PRO A 61 44.25 -13.84 -55.76
N ILE A 62 45.33 -13.22 -56.22
CA ILE A 62 45.78 -11.88 -55.85
C ILE A 62 44.76 -10.83 -56.36
N PRO A 63 44.24 -9.93 -55.50
CA PRO A 63 43.51 -8.75 -55.95
C PRO A 63 44.46 -7.62 -56.36
N ASP A 64 44.09 -6.90 -57.42
CA ASP A 64 44.80 -5.71 -57.94
C ASP A 64 44.88 -4.53 -56.93
N PRO A 65 45.81 -3.58 -57.13
CA PRO A 65 46.08 -2.50 -56.18
C PRO A 65 44.96 -1.45 -56.12
N LEU A 66 44.62 -1.03 -54.89
CA LEU A 66 43.73 0.09 -54.59
C LEU A 66 44.31 1.44 -55.07
N PRO A 67 43.49 2.38 -55.57
CA PRO A 67 43.90 3.75 -55.87
C PRO A 67 44.18 4.61 -54.62
N GLN A 68 45.05 5.59 -54.81
CA GLN A 68 45.62 6.56 -53.86
C GLN A 68 44.61 7.40 -53.04
N PRO A 69 45.04 7.99 -51.91
CA PRO A 69 44.18 8.74 -51.00
C PRO A 69 43.77 10.09 -51.58
N ALA A 70 42.46 10.38 -51.57
CA ALA A 70 41.93 11.71 -51.85
C ALA A 70 42.17 12.65 -50.65
N GLN A 71 42.72 13.83 -50.94
CA GLN A 71 42.90 14.93 -49.99
C GLN A 71 41.56 15.38 -49.40
N LEU A 72 41.50 15.51 -48.07
CA LEU A 72 40.41 16.18 -47.37
C LEU A 72 40.66 17.70 -47.35
N PRO A 73 39.71 18.54 -47.78
CA PRO A 73 39.78 19.98 -47.56
C PRO A 73 39.46 20.33 -46.09
N PRO A 74 40.02 21.43 -45.55
CA PRO A 74 39.68 21.88 -44.21
C PRO A 74 38.29 22.52 -44.19
N SER A 75 37.42 22.05 -43.30
CA SER A 75 36.15 22.71 -43.00
C SER A 75 36.25 23.48 -41.67
N PRO A 76 35.64 24.67 -41.57
CA PRO A 76 35.82 25.62 -40.48
C PRO A 76 35.15 25.18 -39.17
N PRO A 77 35.46 25.80 -38.02
CA PRO A 77 34.79 25.51 -36.77
C PRO A 77 33.32 25.93 -36.87
N ILE A 78 32.42 24.96 -36.72
CA ILE A 78 31.01 25.22 -36.51
C ILE A 78 30.88 25.90 -35.15
N ALA A 79 30.55 27.19 -35.17
CA ALA A 79 30.04 27.90 -34.01
C ALA A 79 28.82 27.15 -33.49
N GLN A 80 28.90 26.64 -32.26
CA GLN A 80 27.73 26.11 -31.56
C GLN A 80 26.73 27.26 -31.41
N PRO A 81 25.44 27.09 -31.74
CA PRO A 81 24.43 28.03 -31.31
C PRO A 81 24.40 27.96 -29.79
N ILE A 82 24.81 29.04 -29.15
CA ILE A 82 24.49 29.30 -27.76
C ILE A 82 22.96 29.12 -27.63
N PRO A 83 22.45 28.26 -26.74
CA PRO A 83 21.02 28.21 -26.49
C PRO A 83 20.55 29.63 -26.17
N PRO A 84 19.47 30.15 -26.78
CA PRO A 84 18.95 31.42 -26.33
C PRO A 84 18.67 31.27 -24.83
N GLU A 85 19.34 32.11 -24.06
CA GLU A 85 18.99 32.43 -22.68
C GLU A 85 17.46 32.50 -22.62
N PRO A 86 16.80 31.86 -21.63
CA PRO A 86 15.36 31.99 -21.51
C PRO A 86 15.07 33.46 -21.31
N ALA A 87 14.64 34.12 -22.39
CA ALA A 87 14.11 35.46 -22.36
C ALA A 87 13.10 35.44 -21.24
N ALA A 88 13.40 36.21 -20.19
CA ALA A 88 12.58 36.37 -19.02
C ALA A 88 11.14 36.44 -19.51
N THR A 89 10.38 35.39 -19.21
CA THR A 89 8.95 35.33 -19.51
C THR A 89 8.38 36.65 -19.05
N ALA A 90 7.92 37.44 -20.01
CA ALA A 90 7.05 38.56 -19.74
C ALA A 90 6.09 38.10 -18.66
N SER A 91 6.02 38.87 -17.58
CA SER A 91 5.12 38.66 -16.46
C SER A 91 3.70 38.57 -17.00
N HIS A 92 3.27 37.38 -17.37
CA HIS A 92 1.87 37.02 -17.42
C HIS A 92 1.43 37.05 -15.97
N THR A 93 0.90 38.19 -15.55
CA THR A 93 -0.05 38.24 -14.46
C THR A 93 -1.03 37.09 -14.70
N PRO A 94 -1.16 36.12 -13.79
CA PRO A 94 -2.08 35.03 -13.99
C PRO A 94 -3.46 35.65 -14.20
N ASP A 95 -4.03 35.50 -15.41
CA ASP A 95 -5.38 35.94 -15.68
C ASP A 95 -6.25 35.35 -14.58
N LEU A 96 -6.90 36.22 -13.80
CA LEU A 96 -7.82 35.81 -12.74
C LEU A 96 -8.85 34.80 -13.30
N GLU A 97 -9.17 34.91 -14.59
CA GLU A 97 -10.03 33.99 -15.33
C GLU A 97 -9.43 32.57 -15.49
N SER A 98 -8.11 32.43 -15.66
CA SER A 98 -7.42 31.14 -15.71
C SER A 98 -7.34 30.45 -14.34
N VAL A 99 -7.19 31.25 -13.27
CA VAL A 99 -7.13 30.75 -11.88
C VAL A 99 -8.51 30.38 -11.35
N ILE A 100 -9.56 31.13 -11.74
CA ILE A 100 -10.96 30.85 -11.37
C ILE A 100 -11.53 29.71 -12.24
N GLY A 101 -11.18 29.63 -13.52
CA GLY A 101 -11.79 28.68 -14.45
C GLY A 101 -11.23 27.25 -14.39
N SER A 102 -9.91 27.07 -14.23
CA SER A 102 -9.30 25.75 -14.48
C SER A 102 -9.50 24.73 -13.35
N ASN A 103 -9.70 25.17 -12.09
CA ASN A 103 -9.74 24.24 -10.95
C ASN A 103 -10.89 24.48 -9.96
N TRP A 104 -11.50 25.68 -9.92
CA TRP A 104 -12.58 25.94 -8.95
C TRP A 104 -13.91 25.30 -9.36
N LEU A 105 -14.26 25.31 -10.64
CA LEU A 105 -15.51 24.69 -11.08
C LEU A 105 -15.51 23.17 -10.84
N SER A 106 -14.37 22.51 -11.09
CA SER A 106 -14.19 21.09 -10.78
C SER A 106 -14.25 20.82 -9.27
N LYS A 107 -13.62 21.66 -8.44
CA LYS A 107 -13.68 21.54 -6.96
C LYS A 107 -15.09 21.79 -6.41
N LEU A 108 -15.77 22.81 -6.91
CA LEU A 108 -17.12 23.16 -6.50
C LEU A 108 -18.12 22.08 -6.97
N GLY A 109 -17.94 21.55 -8.18
CA GLY A 109 -18.69 20.41 -8.69
C GLY A 109 -18.54 19.17 -7.81
N VAL A 110 -17.32 18.84 -7.37
CA VAL A 110 -17.09 17.76 -6.39
C VAL A 110 -17.80 18.06 -5.09
N PHE A 111 -17.66 19.27 -4.56
CA PHE A 111 -18.25 19.64 -3.29
C PHE A 111 -19.78 19.51 -3.31
N ILE A 112 -20.43 20.04 -4.35
CA ILE A 112 -21.88 19.93 -4.55
C ILE A 112 -22.29 18.47 -4.75
N LEU A 113 -21.53 17.69 -5.52
CA LEU A 113 -21.80 16.27 -5.74
C LEU A 113 -21.70 15.47 -4.43
N LEU A 114 -20.72 15.76 -3.58
CA LEU A 114 -20.57 15.15 -2.25
C LEU A 114 -21.74 15.50 -1.34
N ILE A 115 -22.17 16.77 -1.31
CA ILE A 115 -23.35 17.19 -0.55
C ILE A 115 -24.61 16.50 -1.07
N GLY A 116 -24.83 16.53 -2.39
CA GLY A 116 -25.97 15.88 -3.02
C GLY A 116 -26.00 14.39 -2.73
N LEU A 117 -24.84 13.73 -2.74
CA LEU A 117 -24.72 12.32 -2.41
C LEU A 117 -25.00 12.02 -0.94
N ALA A 118 -24.47 12.83 -0.02
CA ALA A 118 -24.74 12.70 1.41
C ALA A 118 -26.22 12.88 1.73
N LEU A 119 -26.86 13.88 1.12
CA LEU A 119 -28.30 14.13 1.25
C LEU A 119 -29.13 13.01 0.63
N PHE A 120 -28.76 12.52 -0.56
CA PHE A 120 -29.45 11.42 -1.23
C PHE A 120 -29.36 10.11 -0.45
N LEU A 121 -28.18 9.78 0.09
CA LEU A 121 -28.01 8.65 1.01
C LEU A 121 -28.84 8.85 2.27
N GLY A 122 -28.79 10.03 2.90
CA GLY A 122 -29.60 10.35 4.07
C GLY A 122 -31.11 10.18 3.83
N PHE A 123 -31.60 10.60 2.67
CA PHE A 123 -33.00 10.41 2.26
C PHE A 123 -33.36 8.94 2.01
N SER A 124 -32.47 8.19 1.33
CA SER A 124 -32.67 6.76 1.09
C SER A 124 -32.74 5.97 2.42
N LEU A 125 -31.90 6.33 3.39
CA LEU A 125 -31.87 5.73 4.72
C LEU A 125 -33.13 5.98 5.56
N THR A 126 -33.99 6.93 5.21
CA THR A 126 -35.25 7.20 5.95
C THR A 126 -36.49 6.69 5.23
N THR A 127 -36.44 6.54 3.90
CA THR A 127 -37.63 6.24 3.09
C THR A 127 -37.66 4.83 2.49
N MET A 128 -36.51 4.16 2.35
CA MET A 128 -36.43 2.85 1.71
C MET A 128 -36.29 1.70 2.70
N GLY A 129 -36.75 0.50 2.32
CA GLY A 129 -36.45 -0.75 3.04
C GLY A 129 -34.99 -1.19 2.87
N PRO A 130 -34.52 -2.20 3.64
CA PRO A 130 -33.11 -2.62 3.67
C PRO A 130 -32.51 -2.91 2.29
N ALA A 131 -33.21 -3.67 1.45
CA ALA A 131 -32.77 -4.00 0.09
C ALA A 131 -32.65 -2.77 -0.82
N GLY A 132 -33.58 -1.80 -0.69
CA GLY A 132 -33.54 -0.55 -1.45
C GLY A 132 -32.31 0.29 -1.10
N ARG A 133 -31.93 0.35 0.17
CA ARG A 133 -30.73 1.06 0.64
C ARG A 133 -29.45 0.44 0.06
N ILE A 134 -29.36 -0.89 0.04
CA ILE A 134 -28.23 -1.60 -0.57
C ILE A 134 -28.18 -1.38 -2.09
N ALA A 135 -29.33 -1.45 -2.77
CA ALA A 135 -29.41 -1.20 -4.20
C ALA A 135 -28.95 0.24 -4.57
N VAL A 136 -29.37 1.23 -3.78
CA VAL A 136 -28.94 2.62 -3.95
C VAL A 136 -27.43 2.76 -3.70
N GLY A 137 -26.91 2.19 -2.61
CA GLY A 137 -25.47 2.23 -2.32
C GLY A 137 -24.62 1.61 -3.43
N LEU A 138 -25.07 0.48 -3.99
CA LEU A 138 -24.43 -0.16 -5.14
C LEU A 138 -24.50 0.71 -6.40
N ALA A 139 -25.69 1.23 -6.73
CA ALA A 139 -25.88 2.08 -7.90
C ALA A 139 -25.01 3.35 -7.82
N THR A 140 -24.99 4.01 -6.66
CA THR A 140 -24.13 5.15 -6.36
C THR A 140 -22.65 4.79 -6.49
N GLY A 141 -22.19 3.71 -5.86
CA GLY A 141 -20.79 3.31 -5.90
C GLY A 141 -20.30 2.97 -7.32
N LEU A 142 -21.13 2.26 -8.09
CA LEU A 142 -20.85 1.94 -9.49
C LEU A 142 -20.89 3.19 -10.39
N ALA A 143 -21.84 4.11 -10.17
CA ALA A 143 -21.93 5.35 -10.93
C ALA A 143 -20.71 6.24 -10.68
N LEU A 144 -20.28 6.42 -9.42
CA LEU A 144 -19.06 7.14 -9.07
C LEU A 144 -17.82 6.49 -9.70
N LEU A 145 -17.72 5.16 -9.61
CA LEU A 145 -16.59 4.43 -10.18
C LEU A 145 -16.54 4.58 -11.71
N GLY A 146 -17.68 4.42 -12.39
CA GLY A 146 -17.78 4.59 -13.84
C GLY A 146 -17.48 6.02 -14.30
N ALA A 147 -18.07 7.01 -13.62
CA ALA A 147 -17.80 8.43 -13.89
C ALA A 147 -16.34 8.79 -13.64
N GLY A 148 -15.73 8.25 -12.58
CA GLY A 148 -14.33 8.47 -12.25
C GLY A 148 -13.39 7.88 -13.30
N ILE A 149 -13.63 6.65 -13.76
CA ILE A 149 -12.87 6.01 -14.84
C ILE A 149 -12.99 6.81 -16.14
N ALA A 150 -14.18 7.33 -16.46
CA ALA A 150 -14.39 8.15 -17.65
C ALA A 150 -13.68 9.52 -17.55
N ALA A 151 -13.74 10.16 -16.38
CA ALA A 151 -13.11 11.45 -16.12
C ALA A 151 -11.58 11.34 -16.12
N GLU A 152 -11.01 10.29 -15.55
CA GLU A 152 -9.55 10.14 -15.44
C GLU A 152 -8.84 9.97 -16.79
N ARG A 153 -9.55 9.52 -17.83
CA ARG A 153 -9.01 9.44 -19.20
C ARG A 153 -8.65 10.82 -19.77
N LYS A 154 -9.18 11.90 -19.20
CA LYS A 154 -8.91 13.28 -19.60
C LYS A 154 -7.86 13.88 -18.68
N ALA A 155 -6.78 14.44 -19.23
CA ALA A 155 -5.65 14.98 -18.47
C ALA A 155 -6.09 16.01 -17.41
N ASP A 156 -7.04 16.88 -17.77
CA ASP A 156 -7.53 17.96 -16.90
C ASP A 156 -8.35 17.47 -15.71
N TYR A 157 -8.91 16.25 -15.80
CA TYR A 157 -9.78 15.68 -14.78
C TYR A 157 -9.13 14.49 -14.04
N LYS A 158 -7.82 14.27 -14.18
CA LYS A 158 -7.14 13.13 -13.56
C LYS A 158 -7.33 13.08 -12.04
N VAL A 159 -7.22 14.22 -11.37
CA VAL A 159 -7.41 14.32 -9.90
C VAL A 159 -8.87 14.07 -9.52
N LEU A 160 -9.81 14.66 -10.27
CA LEU A 160 -11.25 14.47 -10.07
C LEU A 160 -11.66 13.01 -10.29
N GLY A 161 -11.24 12.42 -11.40
CA GLY A 161 -11.49 11.02 -11.75
C GLY A 161 -10.97 10.08 -10.68
N GLY A 162 -9.77 10.34 -10.18
CA GLY A 162 -9.22 9.64 -9.04
C GLY A 162 -10.06 9.74 -7.77
N ALA A 163 -10.50 10.95 -7.40
CA ALA A 163 -11.37 11.15 -6.25
C ALA A 163 -12.70 10.40 -6.40
N LEU A 164 -13.31 10.40 -7.59
CA LEU A 164 -14.54 9.68 -7.89
C LEU A 164 -14.35 8.15 -7.87
N ILE A 165 -13.25 7.63 -8.40
CA ILE A 165 -12.90 6.21 -8.32
C ILE A 165 -12.74 5.79 -6.86
N GLY A 166 -12.01 6.58 -6.07
CA GLY A 166 -11.80 6.31 -4.65
C GLY A 166 -13.10 6.36 -3.86
N GLY A 167 -13.93 7.38 -4.09
CA GLY A 167 -15.26 7.50 -3.50
C GLY A 167 -16.19 6.36 -3.92
N GLY A 168 -16.15 5.93 -5.18
CA GLY A 168 -16.92 4.79 -5.67
C GLY A 168 -16.54 3.48 -4.98
N TRP A 169 -15.24 3.18 -4.86
CA TRP A 169 -14.80 2.00 -4.12
C TRP A 169 -15.12 2.07 -2.63
N ALA A 170 -14.98 3.24 -2.00
CA ALA A 170 -15.38 3.44 -0.61
C ALA A 170 -16.89 3.21 -0.42
N ALA A 171 -17.72 3.73 -1.33
CA ALA A 171 -19.17 3.50 -1.31
C ALA A 171 -19.53 2.03 -1.51
N LEU A 172 -18.86 1.31 -2.43
CA LEU A 172 -19.07 -0.13 -2.62
C LEU A 172 -18.66 -0.95 -1.40
N TYR A 173 -17.51 -0.63 -0.79
CA TYR A 173 -17.04 -1.30 0.42
C TYR A 173 -17.99 -1.04 1.59
N PHE A 174 -18.40 0.22 1.80
CA PHE A 174 -19.37 0.58 2.82
C PHE A 174 -20.72 -0.10 2.59
N THR A 175 -21.19 -0.18 1.34
CA THR A 175 -22.45 -0.87 1.01
C THR A 175 -22.36 -2.37 1.31
N ALA A 176 -21.25 -3.03 0.97
CA ALA A 176 -21.00 -4.42 1.32
C ALA A 176 -20.99 -4.65 2.84
N TYR A 177 -20.37 -3.73 3.57
CA TYR A 177 -20.34 -3.76 5.02
C TYR A 177 -21.75 -3.54 5.61
N ALA A 178 -22.49 -2.56 5.09
CA ALA A 178 -23.84 -2.20 5.52
C ALA A 178 -24.84 -3.33 5.35
N ALA A 179 -24.68 -4.15 4.31
CA ALA A 179 -25.55 -5.29 4.01
C ALA A 179 -25.63 -6.32 5.15
N HIS A 180 -24.64 -6.36 6.04
CA HIS A 180 -24.66 -7.20 7.24
C HIS A 180 -24.70 -6.37 8.54
N ALA A 181 -23.87 -5.33 8.60
CA ALA A 181 -23.51 -4.69 9.86
C ALA A 181 -24.46 -3.59 10.32
N LEU A 182 -25.16 -2.92 9.40
CA LEU A 182 -26.13 -1.89 9.75
C LEU A 182 -27.53 -2.52 9.89
N PRO A 183 -28.15 -2.50 11.08
CA PRO A 183 -29.50 -3.05 11.27
C PRO A 183 -30.51 -2.49 10.27
N ALA A 184 -30.37 -1.21 9.96
CA ALA A 184 -31.25 -0.47 9.07
C ALA A 184 -31.10 -0.86 7.58
N ALA A 185 -30.01 -1.52 7.18
CA ALA A 185 -29.71 -1.93 5.82
C ALA A 185 -29.37 -3.43 5.70
N ARG A 186 -29.62 -4.20 6.77
CA ARG A 186 -29.26 -5.61 6.85
C ARG A 186 -30.12 -6.44 5.90
N VAL A 187 -29.45 -7.09 4.96
CA VAL A 187 -30.02 -8.07 4.01
C VAL A 187 -29.30 -9.42 4.14
N ILE A 188 -28.07 -9.42 4.68
CA ILE A 188 -27.25 -10.59 4.90
C ILE A 188 -27.22 -10.89 6.39
N ASP A 189 -27.80 -12.01 6.79
CA ASP A 189 -27.83 -12.39 8.22
C ASP A 189 -26.56 -13.09 8.67
N SER A 190 -25.89 -13.81 7.77
CA SER A 190 -24.69 -14.58 8.07
C SER A 190 -23.43 -13.69 8.10
N PRO A 191 -22.72 -13.61 9.24
CA PRO A 191 -21.47 -12.86 9.32
C PRO A 191 -20.39 -13.36 8.35
N PHE A 192 -20.39 -14.67 8.07
CA PHE A 192 -19.48 -15.28 7.11
C PHE A 192 -19.70 -14.77 5.69
N LEU A 193 -20.97 -14.67 5.27
CA LEU A 193 -21.31 -14.12 3.96
C LEU A 193 -20.99 -12.62 3.88
N GLY A 194 -21.26 -11.86 4.94
CA GLY A 194 -20.90 -10.44 5.01
C GLY A 194 -19.39 -10.22 4.87
N PHE A 195 -18.58 -11.02 5.57
CA PHE A 195 -17.12 -10.94 5.47
C PHE A 195 -16.61 -11.38 4.09
N THR A 196 -17.18 -12.43 3.52
CA THR A 196 -16.84 -12.90 2.15
C THR A 196 -17.14 -11.84 1.11
N LEU A 197 -18.27 -11.12 1.25
CA LEU A 197 -18.62 -10.01 0.37
C LEU A 197 -17.59 -8.86 0.49
N LEU A 198 -17.19 -8.50 1.71
CA LEU A 198 -16.15 -7.48 1.94
C LEU A 198 -14.83 -7.86 1.30
N LEU A 199 -14.39 -9.12 1.46
CA LEU A 199 -13.18 -9.62 0.78
C LEU A 199 -13.30 -9.56 -0.74
N THR A 200 -14.47 -9.85 -1.29
CA THR A 200 -14.72 -9.80 -2.72
C THR A 200 -14.59 -8.37 -3.25
N VAL A 201 -15.19 -7.40 -2.56
CA VAL A 201 -15.04 -5.97 -2.90
C VAL A 201 -13.59 -5.53 -2.74
N ALA A 202 -12.93 -5.93 -1.65
CA ALA A 202 -11.52 -5.62 -1.42
C ALA A 202 -10.61 -6.20 -2.52
N ALA A 203 -10.86 -7.43 -2.97
CA ALA A 203 -10.15 -8.03 -4.10
C ALA A 203 -10.37 -7.23 -5.40
N GLY A 204 -11.59 -6.72 -5.63
CA GLY A 204 -11.90 -5.78 -6.69
C GLY A 204 -11.09 -4.48 -6.58
N MET A 205 -11.00 -3.89 -5.38
CA MET A 205 -10.17 -2.71 -5.11
C MET A 205 -8.69 -2.97 -5.44
N VAL A 206 -8.14 -4.12 -5.02
CA VAL A 206 -6.76 -4.51 -5.38
C VAL A 206 -6.62 -4.63 -6.89
N ALA A 207 -7.51 -5.39 -7.55
CA ALA A 207 -7.42 -5.61 -8.99
C ALA A 207 -7.48 -4.30 -9.78
N HIS A 208 -8.33 -3.38 -9.36
CA HIS A 208 -8.45 -2.05 -9.97
C HIS A 208 -7.24 -1.18 -9.68
N SER A 209 -6.82 -1.07 -8.41
CA SER A 209 -5.65 -0.28 -8.01
C SER A 209 -4.36 -0.79 -8.65
N LEU A 210 -4.21 -2.10 -8.88
CA LEU A 210 -3.04 -2.62 -9.60
C LEU A 210 -3.00 -2.23 -11.08
N ARG A 211 -4.15 -2.04 -11.71
CA ARG A 211 -4.25 -1.51 -13.08
C ARG A 211 -4.00 -0.01 -13.11
N TYR A 212 -4.25 0.69 -12.01
CA TYR A 212 -4.09 2.14 -11.88
C TYR A 212 -2.76 2.53 -11.22
N ASP A 213 -1.86 3.15 -11.97
CA ASP A 213 -0.54 3.51 -11.47
C ASP A 213 -0.51 4.85 -10.72
N SER A 214 -1.44 5.04 -9.78
CA SER A 214 -1.54 6.26 -8.97
C SER A 214 -1.68 5.94 -7.49
N GLN A 215 -0.58 6.21 -6.76
CA GLN A 215 -0.49 6.02 -5.32
C GLN A 215 -1.45 6.93 -4.55
N THR A 216 -1.54 8.22 -4.94
CA THR A 216 -2.37 9.22 -4.25
C THR A 216 -3.86 8.87 -4.34
N ILE A 217 -4.31 8.47 -5.54
CA ILE A 217 -5.71 8.10 -5.78
C ILE A 217 -6.08 6.86 -4.95
N SER A 218 -5.20 5.85 -4.97
CA SER A 218 -5.39 4.63 -4.18
C SER A 218 -5.42 4.94 -2.68
N GLY A 219 -4.51 5.81 -2.20
CA GLY A 219 -4.46 6.25 -0.80
C GLY A 219 -5.76 6.93 -0.36
N LEU A 220 -6.30 7.83 -1.18
CA LEU A 220 -7.54 8.53 -0.88
C LEU A 220 -8.75 7.56 -0.83
N ALA A 221 -8.78 6.57 -1.73
CA ALA A 221 -9.80 5.52 -1.75
C ALA A 221 -9.81 4.71 -0.45
N PHE A 222 -8.62 4.28 0.00
CA PHE A 222 -8.48 3.56 1.26
C PHE A 222 -8.83 4.43 2.46
N ALA A 223 -8.38 5.69 2.48
CA ALA A 223 -8.69 6.63 3.56
C ALA A 223 -10.21 6.78 3.74
N ALA A 224 -10.94 6.97 2.62
CA ALA A 224 -12.39 7.07 2.63
C ALA A 224 -13.05 5.78 3.13
N ALA A 225 -12.59 4.60 2.68
CA ALA A 225 -13.12 3.32 3.15
C ALA A 225 -12.89 3.11 4.66
N PHE A 226 -11.69 3.43 5.17
CA PHE A 226 -11.40 3.37 6.61
C PHE A 226 -12.30 4.32 7.41
N LEU A 227 -12.48 5.55 6.92
CA LEU A 227 -13.33 6.55 7.56
C LEU A 227 -14.79 6.09 7.61
N SER A 228 -15.32 5.50 6.52
CA SER A 228 -16.69 4.99 6.47
C SER A 228 -16.95 3.87 7.47
N ILE A 229 -15.97 3.00 7.71
CA ILE A 229 -16.06 1.97 8.76
C ILE A 229 -16.00 2.63 10.14
N ALA A 230 -15.09 3.59 10.33
CA ALA A 230 -14.83 4.23 11.61
C ALA A 230 -16.04 4.97 12.19
N ILE A 231 -16.86 5.60 11.32
CA ILE A 231 -18.08 6.34 11.70
C ILE A 231 -19.34 5.45 11.80
N SER A 232 -19.22 4.15 11.54
CA SER A 232 -20.36 3.24 11.50
C SER A 232 -20.82 2.79 12.90
N PRO A 233 -22.09 2.35 13.09
CA PRO A 233 -22.55 1.82 14.37
C PRO A 233 -21.63 0.76 14.95
N GLN A 234 -21.46 0.85 16.26
CA GLN A 234 -20.40 0.18 16.99
C GLN A 234 -20.72 -1.28 17.23
N ASN A 235 -20.00 -2.17 16.53
CA ASN A 235 -20.07 -3.60 16.77
C ASN A 235 -18.73 -4.28 16.42
N GLN A 236 -18.56 -5.51 16.92
CA GLN A 236 -17.34 -6.29 16.70
C GLN A 236 -17.05 -6.52 15.20
N PHE A 237 -18.10 -6.61 14.37
CA PHE A 237 -17.96 -6.81 12.93
C PHE A 237 -17.38 -5.57 12.23
N ALA A 238 -17.78 -4.37 12.62
CA ALA A 238 -17.22 -3.10 12.12
C ALA A 238 -15.72 -3.02 12.38
N ARG A 239 -15.30 -3.33 13.61
CA ARG A 239 -13.88 -3.40 13.96
C ARG A 239 -13.15 -4.45 13.12
N LEU A 240 -13.65 -5.68 13.04
CA LEU A 240 -13.00 -6.73 12.23
C LEU A 240 -12.97 -6.43 10.73
N SER A 241 -13.85 -5.58 10.22
CA SER A 241 -13.90 -5.19 8.80
C SER A 241 -12.74 -4.30 8.36
N SER A 242 -12.01 -3.67 9.28
CA SER A 242 -10.82 -2.88 8.96
C SER A 242 -9.60 -3.77 8.62
N VAL A 243 -9.55 -4.99 9.14
CA VAL A 243 -8.45 -5.95 8.94
C VAL A 243 -8.27 -6.35 7.47
N PRO A 244 -9.30 -6.83 6.76
CA PRO A 244 -9.17 -7.12 5.33
C PRO A 244 -8.84 -5.85 4.53
N LEU A 245 -9.37 -4.69 4.92
CA LEU A 245 -9.06 -3.42 4.25
C LEU A 245 -7.58 -3.04 4.40
N LEU A 246 -7.00 -3.15 5.60
CA LEU A 246 -5.58 -2.93 5.84
C LEU A 246 -4.72 -3.92 5.07
N LEU A 247 -5.07 -5.20 5.10
CA LEU A 247 -4.36 -6.25 4.35
C LEU A 247 -4.35 -5.94 2.84
N THR A 248 -5.49 -5.53 2.30
CA THR A 248 -5.64 -5.12 0.90
C THR A 248 -4.76 -3.91 0.56
N LEU A 249 -4.74 -2.88 1.42
CA LEU A 249 -3.86 -1.72 1.25
C LEU A 249 -2.39 -2.15 1.25
N LEU A 250 -1.97 -2.96 2.21
CA LEU A 250 -0.58 -3.42 2.32
C LEU A 250 -0.19 -4.32 1.15
N ALA A 251 -1.09 -5.15 0.65
CA ALA A 251 -0.86 -5.97 -0.53
C ALA A 251 -0.63 -5.10 -1.78
N VAL A 252 -1.43 -4.05 -1.97
CA VAL A 252 -1.25 -3.07 -3.06
C VAL A 252 0.08 -2.33 -2.90
N ALA A 253 0.34 -1.80 -1.70
CA ALA A 253 1.57 -1.08 -1.40
C ALA A 253 2.81 -1.95 -1.64
N TRP A 254 2.73 -3.24 -1.29
CA TRP A 254 3.82 -4.20 -1.52
C TRP A 254 4.00 -4.49 -3.01
N ARG A 255 2.92 -4.77 -3.75
CA ARG A 255 2.98 -5.07 -5.19
C ARG A 255 3.57 -3.90 -5.99
N LYS A 256 3.11 -2.67 -5.71
CA LYS A 256 3.48 -1.44 -6.42
C LYS A 256 4.66 -0.71 -5.82
N ASN A 257 5.19 -1.21 -4.71
CA ASN A 257 6.30 -0.61 -3.98
C ASN A 257 6.00 0.80 -3.43
N TRP A 258 4.74 1.06 -3.10
CA TRP A 258 4.26 2.32 -2.56
C TRP A 258 4.41 2.36 -1.04
N GLN A 259 5.66 2.42 -0.57
CA GLN A 259 5.96 2.40 0.86
C GLN A 259 5.26 3.53 1.67
N PRO A 260 5.16 4.79 1.18
CA PRO A 260 4.41 5.82 1.90
C PRO A 260 2.91 5.51 2.03
N LEU A 261 2.33 4.73 1.09
CA LEU A 261 0.94 4.29 1.21
C LEU A 261 0.76 3.33 2.38
N ALA A 262 1.72 2.43 2.62
CA ALA A 262 1.68 1.54 3.79
C ALA A 262 1.79 2.31 5.12
N GLY A 263 2.64 3.34 5.17
CA GLY A 263 2.69 4.27 6.30
C GLY A 263 1.36 5.00 6.52
N ALA A 264 0.74 5.49 5.45
CA ALA A 264 -0.60 6.08 5.52
C ALA A 264 -1.66 5.06 5.99
N GLY A 265 -1.54 3.79 5.55
CA GLY A 265 -2.40 2.70 6.01
C GLY A 265 -2.32 2.44 7.50
N ALA A 266 -1.13 2.55 8.11
CA ALA A 266 -0.98 2.52 9.56
C ALA A 266 -1.77 3.67 10.21
N ALA A 267 -1.58 4.89 9.72
CA ALA A 267 -2.31 6.06 10.23
C ALA A 267 -3.83 5.88 10.10
N TYR A 268 -4.33 5.38 8.96
CA TYR A 268 -5.75 5.15 8.73
C TYR A 268 -6.33 4.10 9.67
N ALA A 269 -5.64 2.98 9.86
CA ALA A 269 -6.10 1.89 10.73
C ALA A 269 -6.17 2.33 12.21
N TYR A 270 -5.12 2.99 12.71
CA TYR A 270 -5.09 3.49 14.09
C TYR A 270 -6.04 4.67 14.31
N PHE A 271 -6.18 5.57 13.34
CA PHE A 271 -7.16 6.65 13.41
C PHE A 271 -8.59 6.13 13.40
N ALA A 272 -8.91 5.20 12.50
CA ALA A 272 -10.22 4.55 12.45
C ALA A 272 -10.54 3.86 13.78
N TYR A 273 -9.56 3.18 14.37
CA TYR A 273 -9.68 2.58 15.69
C TYR A 273 -9.95 3.61 16.79
N ALA A 274 -9.17 4.68 16.85
CA ALA A 274 -9.33 5.74 17.85
C ALA A 274 -10.70 6.45 17.73
N LEU A 275 -11.18 6.70 16.52
CA LEU A 275 -12.50 7.27 16.29
C LEU A 275 -13.62 6.31 16.70
N ASN A 276 -13.43 5.01 16.43
CA ASN A 276 -14.35 3.98 16.83
C ASN A 276 -14.45 3.89 18.37
N LEU A 277 -13.32 4.01 19.06
CA LEU A 277 -13.26 4.08 20.53
C LEU A 277 -13.96 5.33 21.08
N ALA A 278 -13.69 6.51 20.51
CA ALA A 278 -14.24 7.78 20.98
C ALA A 278 -15.77 7.89 20.82
N THR A 279 -16.36 7.09 19.93
CA THR A 279 -17.80 7.09 19.63
C THR A 279 -18.51 5.83 20.16
N GLY A 280 -17.80 4.96 20.89
CA GLY A 280 -18.32 3.72 21.47
C GLY A 280 -19.03 3.93 22.81
N ASP A 281 -20.08 3.15 23.05
CA ASP A 281 -20.66 3.00 24.39
C ASP A 281 -19.63 2.32 25.30
N GLY A 282 -19.33 2.95 26.44
CA GLY A 282 -18.24 2.59 27.36
C GLY A 282 -18.33 1.20 28.03
N ASP A 283 -19.33 0.40 27.68
CA ASP A 283 -19.59 -0.95 28.22
C ASP A 283 -18.94 -2.08 27.40
N THR A 284 -18.24 -1.79 26.30
CA THR A 284 -17.58 -2.83 25.51
C THR A 284 -16.24 -3.24 26.12
N TYR A 285 -16.29 -3.90 27.28
CA TYR A 285 -15.14 -4.53 27.93
C TYR A 285 -14.71 -5.78 27.15
N ILE A 286 -13.81 -5.63 26.18
CA ILE A 286 -12.83 -6.69 25.90
C ILE A 286 -11.47 -6.14 26.25
N THR A 287 -11.22 -6.08 27.54
CA THR A 287 -9.93 -5.74 28.06
C THR A 287 -9.46 -7.00 28.80
N ARG A 288 -8.44 -7.66 28.22
CA ARG A 288 -7.20 -8.23 28.81
C ARG A 288 -6.20 -8.41 27.66
N PHE A 289 -5.01 -7.81 27.82
CA PHE A 289 -3.96 -7.69 26.79
C PHE A 289 -4.44 -7.03 25.48
N GLY A 290 -4.57 -5.70 25.49
CA GLY A 290 -4.69 -4.80 24.33
C GLY A 290 -5.44 -5.39 23.14
N GLU A 291 -6.71 -5.02 22.96
CA GLU A 291 -7.67 -5.64 22.03
C GLU A 291 -7.02 -6.41 20.86
N PRO A 292 -7.36 -7.70 20.62
CA PRO A 292 -6.72 -8.55 19.60
C PRO A 292 -6.54 -7.90 18.22
N ILE A 293 -7.39 -6.93 17.88
CA ILE A 293 -7.29 -6.13 16.67
C ILE A 293 -6.02 -5.25 16.60
N LEU A 294 -5.58 -4.64 17.71
CA LEU A 294 -4.35 -3.86 17.77
C LEU A 294 -3.13 -4.73 17.47
N TRP A 295 -3.08 -5.93 18.06
CA TRP A 295 -2.03 -6.90 17.75
C TRP A 295 -2.12 -7.39 16.31
N THR A 296 -3.32 -7.51 15.76
CA THR A 296 -3.51 -7.85 14.33
C THR A 296 -2.94 -6.76 13.43
N TYR A 297 -3.22 -5.48 13.71
CA TYR A 297 -2.62 -4.36 12.97
C TYR A 297 -1.09 -4.37 13.11
N TRP A 298 -0.59 -4.58 14.33
CA TRP A 298 0.83 -4.65 14.60
C TRP A 298 1.53 -5.72 13.76
N ILE A 299 0.97 -6.94 13.75
CA ILE A 299 1.51 -8.07 12.97
C ILE A 299 1.46 -7.77 11.47
N LEU A 300 0.36 -7.22 10.94
CA LEU A 300 0.23 -6.93 9.52
C LEU A 300 1.25 -5.88 9.04
N LEU A 301 1.42 -4.80 9.80
CA LEU A 301 2.37 -3.73 9.50
C LEU A 301 3.82 -4.18 9.67
N GLU A 302 4.12 -4.94 10.72
CA GLU A 302 5.47 -5.48 10.94
C GLU A 302 5.84 -6.51 9.86
N ALA A 303 4.90 -7.39 9.48
CA ALA A 303 5.11 -8.34 8.38
C ALA A 303 5.39 -7.61 7.06
N PHE A 304 4.68 -6.53 6.76
CA PHE A 304 4.92 -5.71 5.58
C PHE A 304 6.37 -5.17 5.54
N ASP A 305 6.85 -4.60 6.65
CA ASP A 305 8.24 -4.14 6.77
C ASP A 305 9.24 -5.28 6.56
N LEU A 306 9.08 -6.38 7.29
CA LEU A 306 9.98 -7.54 7.21
C LEU A 306 10.05 -8.14 5.81
N PHE A 307 8.95 -8.11 5.06
CA PHE A 307 8.92 -8.56 3.66
C PHE A 307 9.59 -7.57 2.70
N ASN A 308 9.59 -6.28 3.00
CA ASN A 308 10.23 -5.25 2.17
C ASN A 308 11.74 -5.11 2.42
N LEU A 309 12.23 -5.45 3.61
CA LEU A 309 13.67 -5.51 3.90
C LEU A 309 14.44 -6.38 2.89
N ARG A 310 13.82 -7.46 2.41
CA ARG A 310 14.42 -8.37 1.42
C ARG A 310 14.49 -7.83 0.00
N ARG A 311 13.78 -6.73 -0.31
CA ARG A 311 13.66 -6.22 -1.70
C ARG A 311 14.65 -5.11 -2.04
N ALA A 312 15.51 -4.68 -1.10
CA ALA A 312 16.50 -3.61 -1.29
C ALA A 312 15.90 -2.32 -1.90
N VAL A 313 14.64 -2.02 -1.59
CA VAL A 313 13.95 -0.81 -2.03
C VAL A 313 14.29 0.35 -1.08
N SER A 314 14.20 1.60 -1.56
CA SER A 314 14.04 2.81 -0.74
C SER A 314 13.15 2.55 0.49
N TYR A 315 13.79 2.49 1.65
CA TYR A 315 13.16 2.05 2.89
C TYR A 315 12.36 3.20 3.51
N PHE A 316 11.05 3.01 3.65
CA PHE A 316 10.19 3.88 4.46
C PHE A 316 9.86 3.16 5.77
N PRO A 317 10.07 3.80 6.94
CA PRO A 317 10.01 3.11 8.23
C PRO A 317 8.57 2.92 8.74
N VAL A 318 7.79 2.03 8.11
CA VAL A 318 6.38 1.78 8.49
C VAL A 318 6.25 1.33 9.94
N PHE A 319 7.22 0.59 10.48
CA PHE A 319 7.20 0.09 11.85
C PHE A 319 7.28 1.20 12.90
N LEU A 320 7.82 2.38 12.56
CA LEU A 320 7.79 3.53 13.47
C LEU A 320 6.35 4.06 13.60
N PHE A 321 5.63 4.18 12.48
CA PHE A 321 4.19 4.51 12.50
C PHE A 321 3.40 3.43 13.24
N ASN A 322 3.78 2.17 13.07
CA ASN A 322 3.21 1.05 13.80
C ASN A 322 3.42 1.17 15.32
N ALA A 323 4.65 1.46 15.75
CA ALA A 323 5.00 1.63 17.16
C ALA A 323 4.24 2.77 17.82
N ILE A 324 4.23 3.94 17.17
CA ILE A 324 3.54 5.12 17.69
C ILE A 324 2.03 4.88 17.74
N GLY A 325 1.44 4.38 16.65
CA GLY A 325 0.00 4.11 16.57
C GLY A 325 -0.45 3.07 17.58
N PHE A 326 0.30 1.97 17.73
CA PHE A 326 0.02 0.92 18.70
C PHE A 326 0.07 1.45 20.13
N LEU A 327 1.11 2.22 20.47
CA LEU A 327 1.26 2.78 21.81
C LEU A 327 0.14 3.76 22.13
N LEU A 328 -0.16 4.70 21.23
CA LEU A 328 -1.24 5.67 21.42
C LEU A 328 -2.60 4.98 21.58
N ALA A 329 -2.91 4.00 20.72
CA ALA A 329 -4.15 3.25 20.82
C ALA A 329 -4.23 2.42 22.11
N SER A 330 -3.12 1.82 22.54
CA SER A 330 -3.06 1.02 23.78
C SER A 330 -3.21 1.89 25.02
N VAL A 331 -2.63 3.10 25.04
CA VAL A 331 -2.81 4.07 26.14
C VAL A 331 -4.24 4.60 26.17
N ALA A 332 -4.81 4.95 25.02
CA ALA A 332 -6.18 5.45 24.92
C ALA A 332 -7.23 4.43 25.39
N THR A 333 -6.92 3.14 25.27
CA THR A 333 -7.81 2.03 25.67
C THR A 333 -7.51 1.49 27.06
N TRP A 334 -6.47 1.96 27.74
CA TRP A 334 -6.08 1.46 29.06
C TRP A 334 -7.09 1.94 30.13
N PRO A 335 -7.91 1.07 30.72
CA PRO A 335 -8.94 1.53 31.64
C PRO A 335 -8.33 1.86 33.01
N PRO A 336 -8.85 2.87 33.74
CA PRO A 336 -8.20 3.36 34.96
C PRO A 336 -8.27 2.45 36.20
N ARG A 337 -9.15 1.43 36.26
CA ARG A 337 -9.47 0.76 37.53
C ARG A 337 -9.28 -0.76 37.63
N ASP A 338 -9.28 -1.52 36.53
CA ASP A 338 -9.40 -3.00 36.62
C ASP A 338 -8.33 -3.80 35.85
N PHE A 339 -7.29 -3.14 35.33
CA PHE A 339 -6.44 -3.69 34.26
C PHE A 339 -5.05 -4.21 34.66
N GLY A 340 -4.70 -4.09 35.94
CA GLY A 340 -3.34 -4.35 36.41
C GLY A 340 -2.37 -3.24 36.01
N PRO A 341 -1.08 -3.37 36.39
CA PRO A 341 -0.09 -2.36 36.08
C PRO A 341 0.23 -2.36 34.56
N PRO A 342 0.52 -1.18 33.98
CA PRO A 342 0.87 -1.04 32.55
C PRO A 342 2.20 -1.70 32.17
N ASP A 343 2.98 -2.16 33.15
CA ASP A 343 4.26 -2.84 32.97
C ASP A 343 4.14 -4.09 32.09
N LEU A 344 3.10 -4.91 32.25
CA LEU A 344 2.92 -6.14 31.46
C LEU A 344 2.66 -5.84 29.98
N LEU A 345 1.91 -4.78 29.67
CA LEU A 345 1.68 -4.34 28.30
C LEU A 345 3.01 -3.84 27.69
N LEU A 346 3.72 -2.95 28.39
CA LEU A 346 5.01 -2.47 27.93
C LEU A 346 6.02 -3.60 27.73
N LEU A 347 6.01 -4.60 28.61
CA LEU A 347 6.85 -5.80 28.48
C LEU A 347 6.47 -6.63 27.25
N SER A 348 5.18 -6.76 26.95
CA SER A 348 4.72 -7.45 25.74
C SER A 348 5.13 -6.73 24.45
N ILE A 349 5.04 -5.40 24.44
CA ILE A 349 5.51 -4.56 23.33
C ILE A 349 7.03 -4.67 23.19
N ALA A 350 7.76 -4.66 24.31
CA ALA A 350 9.20 -4.87 24.33
C ALA A 350 9.59 -6.23 23.74
N GLY A 351 8.90 -7.30 24.12
CA GLY A 351 9.11 -8.64 23.56
C GLY A 351 8.81 -8.71 22.06
N ALA A 352 7.75 -8.05 21.60
CA ALA A 352 7.39 -7.99 20.19
C ALA A 352 8.48 -7.29 19.35
N TYR A 353 9.01 -6.15 19.82
CA TYR A 353 10.12 -5.46 19.15
C TYR A 353 11.47 -6.16 19.29
N PHE A 354 11.69 -6.92 20.37
CA PHE A 354 12.85 -7.80 20.49
C PHE A 354 12.83 -8.88 19.40
N LEU A 355 11.69 -9.55 19.24
CA LEU A 355 11.50 -10.53 18.18
C LEU A 355 11.63 -9.89 16.79
N SER A 356 11.04 -8.72 16.57
CA SER A 356 11.25 -7.94 15.34
C SER A 356 12.73 -7.70 15.07
N SER A 357 13.51 -7.30 16.08
CA SER A 357 14.96 -7.08 15.93
C SER A 357 15.70 -8.34 15.48
N LEU A 358 15.43 -9.50 16.10
CA LEU A 358 16.02 -10.78 15.69
C LEU A 358 15.67 -11.12 14.23
N LEU A 359 14.40 -10.96 13.85
CA LEU A 359 13.94 -11.24 12.49
C LEU A 359 14.56 -10.29 11.45
N ARG A 360 14.82 -9.04 11.81
CA ARG A 360 15.51 -8.04 10.99
C ARG A 360 17.00 -8.34 10.86
N TYR A 361 17.63 -8.79 11.95
CA TYR A 361 19.04 -9.21 11.96
C TYR A 361 19.27 -10.41 11.03
N GLU A 362 18.40 -11.43 11.09
CA GLU A 362 18.48 -12.61 10.19
C GLU A 362 18.23 -12.26 8.72
N ARG A 363 17.40 -11.25 8.44
CA ARG A 363 16.97 -10.89 7.08
C ARG A 363 17.77 -9.73 6.48
N ARG A 364 18.86 -9.32 7.13
CA ARG A 364 19.69 -8.20 6.67
C ARG A 364 20.25 -8.50 5.27
N PRO A 365 20.13 -7.56 4.30
CA PRO A 365 20.92 -7.65 3.08
C PRO A 365 22.40 -7.47 3.43
N ASP A 366 23.32 -8.14 2.72
CA ASP A 366 24.76 -8.19 2.99
C ASP A 366 25.52 -6.84 2.80
N GLY A 367 24.88 -5.69 3.01
CA GLY A 367 25.42 -4.34 2.81
C GLY A 367 25.30 -3.43 4.04
N GLU A 368 26.38 -2.70 4.34
CA GLU A 368 26.55 -1.77 5.49
C GLU A 368 25.47 -0.69 5.65
N TYR A 369 24.77 -0.31 4.56
CA TYR A 369 23.82 0.82 4.57
C TYR A 369 22.50 0.53 5.30
N ALA A 370 22.04 -0.73 5.32
CA ALA A 370 20.81 -1.11 6.04
C ALA A 370 21.05 -1.23 7.56
N ASP A 371 22.30 -1.49 7.96
CA ASP A 371 22.71 -1.78 9.34
C ASP A 371 22.93 -0.52 10.19
N ARG A 372 23.15 0.64 9.54
CA ARG A 372 23.45 1.93 10.18
C ARG A 372 22.27 2.91 10.22
N SER A 373 21.16 2.60 9.56
CA SER A 373 19.95 3.42 9.60
C SER A 373 19.32 3.37 11.01
N LEU A 374 19.50 4.46 11.77
CA LEU A 374 18.83 4.70 13.07
C LEU A 374 17.30 4.58 12.99
N LEU A 375 16.75 4.69 11.79
CA LEU A 375 15.31 4.79 11.56
C LEU A 375 14.69 3.50 10.99
N GLY A 376 15.47 2.44 10.70
CA GLY A 376 14.93 1.30 9.93
C GLY A 376 15.51 -0.09 10.18
N GLY A 377 16.73 -0.18 10.70
CA GLY A 377 17.41 -1.45 10.90
C GLY A 377 16.98 -2.20 12.16
N PHE A 378 17.58 -3.37 12.38
CA PHE A 378 17.41 -4.14 13.63
C PHE A 378 17.76 -3.32 14.88
N ARG A 379 18.68 -2.34 14.74
CA ARG A 379 19.08 -1.37 15.78
C ARG A 379 17.92 -0.48 16.24
N ALA A 380 17.03 -0.10 15.33
CA ALA A 380 15.86 0.70 15.68
C ALA A 380 14.85 -0.16 16.48
N ALA A 381 14.62 -1.40 16.03
CA ALA A 381 13.75 -2.34 16.73
C ALA A 381 14.28 -2.72 18.13
N ILE A 382 15.59 -2.97 18.29
CA ILE A 382 16.15 -3.26 19.62
C ILE A 382 16.12 -2.04 20.53
N THR A 383 16.30 -0.83 19.98
CA THR A 383 16.15 0.41 20.74
C THR A 383 14.73 0.58 21.26
N LEU A 384 13.71 0.37 20.42
CA LEU A 384 12.32 0.39 20.85
C LEU A 384 12.05 -0.66 21.93
N SER A 385 12.55 -1.90 21.73
CA SER A 385 12.44 -2.96 22.72
C SER A 385 13.01 -2.54 24.09
N ALA A 386 14.21 -1.96 24.10
CA ALA A 386 14.86 -1.47 25.31
C ALA A 386 14.07 -0.33 25.97
N ILE A 387 13.58 0.65 25.19
CA ILE A 387 12.75 1.76 25.71
C ILE A 387 11.51 1.22 26.41
N PHE A 388 10.78 0.29 25.79
CA PHE A 388 9.58 -0.29 26.38
C PHE A 388 9.88 -1.18 27.59
N ALA A 389 10.99 -1.93 27.57
CA ALA A 389 11.42 -2.73 28.71
C ALA A 389 11.79 -1.85 29.91
N VAL A 390 12.54 -0.76 29.71
CA VAL A 390 12.85 0.21 30.76
C VAL A 390 11.57 0.85 31.28
N GLY A 391 10.66 1.26 30.40
CA GLY A 391 9.35 1.79 30.80
C GLY A 391 8.54 0.80 31.66
N ALA A 392 8.56 -0.49 31.32
CA ALA A 392 7.92 -1.53 32.11
C ALA A 392 8.53 -1.65 33.51
N ILE A 393 9.87 -1.63 33.62
CA ILE A 393 10.59 -1.71 34.90
C ILE A 393 10.24 -0.50 35.78
N VAL A 394 10.30 0.71 35.22
CA VAL A 394 9.98 1.96 35.94
C VAL A 394 8.56 1.95 36.48
N LEU A 395 7.58 1.47 35.69
CA LEU A 395 6.19 1.42 36.14
C LEU A 395 5.90 0.30 37.15
N ARG A 396 6.78 -0.71 37.24
CA ARG A 396 6.63 -1.82 38.18
C ARG A 396 7.25 -1.54 39.55
N PHE A 397 8.30 -0.72 39.60
CA PHE A 397 9.03 -0.37 40.81
C PHE A 397 8.97 1.16 41.01
N PRO A 398 7.87 1.69 41.59
CA PRO A 398 7.65 3.13 41.79
C PRO A 398 8.60 3.75 42.81
#